data_AF-A0A3D4C1G5-F1
#
_entry.id   AF-A0A3D4C1G5-F1
#
_cell.length_a   1.000
_cell.length_b   1.000
_cell.length_c   1.000
_cell.angle_alpha   90.00
_cell.angle_beta   90.00
_cell.angle_gamma   90.00
#
_symmetry.space_group_name_H-M   'P 1'
#
loop_
_entity.id
_entity.type
_entity.pdbx_description
1 polymer ?
#
loop_
_entity_poly.entity_id
_entity_poly.type
_entity_poly.pdbx_seq_one_letter_code
_entity_poly.pdbx_strand_id
1 'polypeptide(L)'
;RTDFPVQWATTQNNLAAAYRHRIRGDKADNLENAIAAYQQALEVSTRTDFPVDWAMTQNNLGNAYSNRIRGDKAENLENAIAAYQQALEVYTRTDFPVQWATTQNNLGTAYRDRI
;
A
#
# COMPACT_ATOMS: atom_id res chain seq x y z
N ARG A 1 -14.01 -8.00 18.14
CA ARG A 1 -13.28 -6.71 18.20
C ARG A 1 -14.05 -5.76 17.28
N THR A 2 -15.15 -5.18 17.77
CA THR A 2 -16.29 -4.75 16.92
C THR A 2 -16.70 -3.29 17.06
N ASP A 3 -16.15 -2.54 18.01
CA ASP A 3 -16.80 -1.27 18.39
C ASP A 3 -16.33 -0.06 17.56
N PHE A 4 -15.18 -0.15 16.88
CA PHE A 4 -14.64 0.96 16.07
C PHE A 4 -13.83 0.47 14.86
N PRO A 5 -14.46 -0.19 13.87
CA PRO A 5 -13.75 -0.80 12.75
C PRO A 5 -12.95 0.22 11.93
N VAL A 6 -13.50 1.40 11.66
CA VAL A 6 -12.84 2.45 10.85
C VAL A 6 -11.58 2.98 11.54
N GLN A 7 -11.69 3.34 12.82
CA GLN A 7 -10.56 3.87 13.60
C GLN A 7 -9.47 2.81 13.76
N TRP A 8 -9.85 1.53 13.85
CA TRP A 8 -8.91 0.42 13.82
C TRP A 8 -8.19 0.32 12.47
N ALA A 9 -8.89 0.43 11.34
CA ALA A 9 -8.29 0.42 10.01
C ALA A 9 -7.32 1.59 9.79
N THR A 10 -7.70 2.80 10.20
CA THR A 10 -6.80 3.97 10.20
C THR A 10 -5.55 3.72 11.05
N THR A 11 -5.71 3.10 12.22
CA THR A 11 -4.59 2.73 13.08
C THR A 11 -3.68 1.71 12.42
N GLN A 12 -4.23 0.71 11.74
CA GLN A 12 -3.44 -0.27 10.98
C GLN A 12 -2.67 0.38 9.82
N ASN A 13 -3.28 1.29 9.05
CA ASN A 13 -2.60 2.04 7.99
C ASN A 13 -1.42 2.87 8.54
N ASN A 14 -1.64 3.57 9.66
CA ASN A 14 -0.58 4.35 10.32
C ASN A 14 0.54 3.47 10.89
N LEU A 15 0.18 2.33 11.48
CA LEU A 15 1.14 1.35 11.98
C LEU A 15 1.99 0.76 10.85
N ALA A 16 1.36 0.43 9.72
CA ALA A 16 2.05 -0.06 8.54
C ALA A 16 3.02 0.99 7.96
N ALA A 17 2.62 2.25 7.90
CA ALA A 17 3.49 3.35 7.49
C ALA A 17 4.69 3.50 8.44
N ALA A 18 4.45 3.38 9.76
CA ALA A 18 5.51 3.42 10.75
C ALA A 18 6.50 2.27 10.57
N TYR A 19 6.04 1.04 10.35
CA TYR A 19 6.90 -0.11 10.06
C TYR A 19 7.72 0.09 8.78
N ARG A 20 7.11 0.57 7.69
CA ARG A 20 7.81 0.83 6.43
C ARG A 20 8.99 1.81 6.57
N HIS A 21 8.85 2.80 7.45
CA HIS A 21 9.88 3.82 7.71
C HIS A 21 10.82 3.49 8.89
N ARG A 22 10.58 2.39 9.61
CA ARG A 22 11.31 2.08 10.84
C ARG A 22 12.75 1.66 10.52
N ILE A 23 13.70 2.43 11.06
CA ILE A 23 15.14 2.17 10.93
C ILE A 23 15.61 1.07 11.90
N ARG A 24 14.94 0.92 13.05
CA ARG A 24 15.27 -0.10 14.06
C ARG A 24 14.59 -1.44 13.76
N GLY A 25 15.28 -2.55 14.07
CA GLY A 25 14.80 -3.91 13.79
C GLY A 25 15.23 -4.39 12.40
N ASP A 26 14.93 -5.64 12.09
CA ASP A 26 15.22 -6.20 10.77
C ASP A 26 14.30 -5.58 9.70
N LYS A 27 14.90 -5.08 8.62
CA LYS A 27 14.15 -4.39 7.56
C LYS A 27 13.15 -5.31 6.86
N ALA A 28 13.48 -6.59 6.69
CA ALA A 28 12.57 -7.54 6.06
C ALA A 28 11.37 -7.80 6.96
N ASP A 29 11.57 -8.01 8.27
CA ASP A 29 10.47 -8.17 9.23
C ASP A 29 9.57 -6.93 9.29
N ASN A 30 10.16 -5.74 9.28
CA ASN A 30 9.40 -4.49 9.25
C ASN A 30 8.51 -4.41 8.00
N LEU A 31 8.99 -4.82 6.83
CA LEU A 31 8.21 -4.83 5.60
C LEU A 31 7.08 -5.87 5.62
N GLU A 32 7.31 -7.08 6.15
CA GLU A 32 6.25 -8.08 6.31
C GLU A 32 5.15 -7.58 7.26
N ASN A 33 5.53 -6.95 8.37
CA ASN A 33 4.55 -6.37 9.30
C ASN A 33 3.76 -5.22 8.67
N ALA A 34 4.40 -4.39 7.85
CA ALA A 34 3.72 -3.32 7.11
C ALA A 34 2.70 -3.89 6.11
N ILE A 35 3.08 -4.92 5.33
CA ILE A 35 2.20 -5.60 4.37
C ILE A 35 0.98 -6.17 5.09
N ALA A 36 1.20 -6.92 6.18
CA ALA A 36 0.11 -7.52 6.94
C ALA A 36 -0.85 -6.45 7.50
N ALA A 37 -0.33 -5.36 8.06
CA ALA A 37 -1.14 -4.28 8.60
C ALA A 37 -1.92 -3.52 7.51
N TYR A 38 -1.34 -3.28 6.33
CA TYR A 38 -2.07 -2.70 5.19
C TYR A 38 -3.19 -3.63 4.69
N GLN A 39 -2.94 -4.95 4.59
CA GLN A 39 -3.96 -5.91 4.21
C GLN A 39 -5.13 -5.93 5.21
N GLN A 40 -4.83 -5.93 6.50
CA GLN A 40 -5.82 -5.82 7.57
C GLN A 40 -6.63 -4.52 7.49
N ALA A 41 -6.00 -3.39 7.17
CA ALA A 41 -6.71 -2.13 6.95
C ALA A 41 -7.69 -2.21 5.76
N LEU A 42 -7.30 -2.89 4.67
CA LEU A 42 -8.13 -3.04 3.47
C LEU A 42 -9.33 -3.97 3.65
N GLU A 43 -9.35 -4.82 4.68
CA GLU A 43 -10.53 -5.62 5.03
C GLU A 43 -11.70 -4.74 5.53
N VAL A 44 -11.39 -3.54 6.03
CA VAL A 44 -12.37 -2.61 6.61
C VAL A 44 -12.53 -1.35 5.77
N SER A 45 -11.41 -0.75 5.34
CA SER A 45 -11.42 0.42 4.47
C SER A 45 -11.63 -0.04 3.03
N THR A 46 -12.88 -0.29 2.62
CA THR A 46 -13.22 -0.74 1.26
C THR A 46 -13.26 0.42 0.26
N ARG A 47 -13.18 0.10 -1.04
CA ARG A 47 -13.30 1.10 -2.12
C ARG A 47 -14.64 1.85 -2.08
N THR A 48 -15.73 1.19 -1.69
CA THR A 48 -17.07 1.79 -1.67
C THR A 48 -17.28 2.70 -0.46
N ASP A 49 -16.82 2.26 0.72
CA ASP A 49 -17.13 2.96 1.96
C ASP A 49 -16.12 4.06 2.26
N PHE A 50 -14.85 3.83 1.89
CA PHE A 50 -13.73 4.73 2.16
C PHE A 50 -12.79 4.83 0.96
N PRO A 51 -13.26 5.32 -0.21
CA PRO A 51 -12.52 5.27 -1.47
C PRO A 51 -11.12 5.88 -1.38
N VAL A 52 -10.99 7.03 -0.74
CA VAL A 52 -9.71 7.75 -0.62
C VAL A 52 -8.74 7.02 0.31
N ASP A 53 -9.19 6.55 1.47
CA ASP A 53 -8.35 5.81 2.41
C ASP A 53 -7.95 4.45 1.86
N TRP A 54 -8.86 3.77 1.17
CA TRP A 54 -8.59 2.53 0.45
C TRP A 54 -7.50 2.76 -0.60
N ALA A 55 -7.61 3.81 -1.43
CA ALA A 55 -6.61 4.12 -2.45
C ALA A 55 -5.25 4.50 -1.86
N MET A 56 -5.23 5.25 -0.75
CA MET A 56 -4.00 5.54 -0.01
C MET A 56 -3.34 4.24 0.49
N THR A 57 -4.13 3.36 1.07
CA THR A 57 -3.68 2.09 1.63
C THR A 57 -3.14 1.18 0.52
N GLN A 58 -3.81 1.11 -0.64
CA GLN A 58 -3.35 0.39 -1.82
C GLN A 58 -2.02 0.92 -2.36
N ASN A 59 -1.87 2.24 -2.52
CA ASN A 59 -0.59 2.82 -2.97
C ASN A 59 0.54 2.53 -1.97
N ASN A 60 0.26 2.58 -0.66
CA ASN A 60 1.25 2.27 0.36
C ASN A 60 1.61 0.77 0.40
N LEU A 61 0.62 -0.11 0.19
CA LEU A 61 0.83 -1.54 0.06
C LEU A 61 1.70 -1.85 -1.17
N GLY A 62 1.46 -1.16 -2.30
CA GLY A 62 2.32 -1.26 -3.48
C GLY A 62 3.77 -0.90 -3.20
N ASN A 63 3.99 0.19 -2.44
CA ASN A 63 5.33 0.57 -1.99
C ASN A 63 5.98 -0.49 -1.09
N ALA A 64 5.19 -1.11 -0.20
CA ALA A 64 5.70 -2.15 0.70
C ALA A 64 6.12 -3.40 -0.08
N TYR A 65 5.32 -3.84 -1.06
CA TYR A 65 5.66 -4.95 -1.94
C TYR A 65 6.88 -4.65 -2.82
N SER A 66 6.95 -3.47 -3.43
CA SER A 66 8.09 -3.07 -4.25
C SER A 66 9.41 -3.06 -3.47
N ASN A 67 9.37 -2.76 -2.17
CA ASN A 67 10.54 -2.78 -1.30
C ASN A 67 10.77 -4.12 -0.59
N ARG A 68 9.87 -5.09 -0.72
CA ARG A 68 9.89 -6.35 0.02
C ARG A 68 11.16 -7.15 -0.28
N ILE A 69 11.79 -7.63 0.80
CA ILE A 69 13.08 -8.35 0.73
C ILE A 69 12.85 -9.87 0.62
N ARG A 70 11.77 -10.38 1.21
CA ARG A 70 11.43 -11.81 1.21
C ARG A 70 10.56 -12.17 0.01
N GLY A 71 10.59 -13.45 -0.35
CA GLY A 71 9.82 -13.99 -1.47
C GLY A 71 10.51 -13.77 -2.82
N ASP A 72 9.82 -14.16 -3.88
CA ASP A 72 10.30 -13.94 -5.24
C ASP A 72 10.16 -12.47 -5.65
N LYS A 73 11.21 -11.90 -6.24
CA LYS A 73 11.22 -10.49 -6.62
C LYS A 73 10.18 -10.18 -7.70
N ALA A 74 9.97 -11.07 -8.67
CA ALA A 74 8.99 -10.85 -9.73
C ALA A 74 7.58 -10.87 -9.15
N GLU A 75 7.27 -11.84 -8.29
CA GLU A 75 5.97 -11.90 -7.58
C GLU A 75 5.72 -10.65 -6.73
N ASN A 76 6.74 -10.16 -6.03
CA ASN A 76 6.63 -8.91 -5.26
C ASN A 76 6.32 -7.71 -6.14
N LEU A 77 6.93 -7.62 -7.33
CA LEU A 77 6.65 -6.55 -8.29
C LEU A 77 5.25 -6.65 -8.89
N GLU A 78 4.76 -7.86 -9.20
CA GLU A 78 3.38 -8.05 -9.66
C GLU A 78 2.36 -7.60 -8.60
N ASN A 79 2.59 -7.97 -7.33
CA ASN A 79 1.75 -7.50 -6.23
C ASN A 79 1.79 -5.97 -6.06
N ALA A 80 2.96 -5.37 -6.25
CA ALA A 80 3.10 -3.91 -6.21
C ALA A 80 2.32 -3.23 -7.34
N ILE A 81 2.47 -3.73 -8.56
CA ILE A 81 1.77 -3.25 -9.76
C ILE A 81 0.25 -3.32 -9.56
N ALA A 82 -0.25 -4.47 -9.10
CA ALA A 82 -1.67 -4.65 -8.82
C ALA A 82 -2.18 -3.62 -7.81
N ALA A 83 -1.47 -3.41 -6.69
CA ALA A 83 -1.87 -2.46 -5.68
C ALA A 83 -1.87 -1.00 -6.19
N TYR A 84 -0.87 -0.60 -6.98
CA TYR A 84 -0.86 0.74 -7.60
C TYR A 84 -2.01 0.92 -8.60
N GLN A 85 -2.32 -0.08 -9.42
CA GLN A 85 -3.45 -0.04 -10.33
C GLN A 85 -4.77 0.14 -9.59
N GLN A 86 -4.95 -0.57 -8.46
CA GLN A 86 -6.13 -0.39 -7.60
C GLN A 86 -6.21 1.03 -7.03
N ALA A 87 -5.11 1.61 -6.54
CA ALA A 87 -5.10 2.99 -6.07
C ALA A 87 -5.50 4.00 -7.16
N LEU A 88 -5.11 3.76 -8.41
CA LEU A 88 -5.42 4.61 -9.57
C LEU A 88 -6.89 4.54 -10.00
N GLU A 89 -7.68 3.59 -9.48
CA GLU A 89 -9.13 3.58 -9.70
C GLU A 89 -9.86 4.72 -8.96
N VAL A 90 -9.21 5.33 -7.98
CA VAL A 90 -9.73 6.47 -7.19
C VAL A 90 -8.86 7.70 -7.39
N TYR A 91 -7.52 7.54 -7.35
CA TYR A 91 -6.60 8.64 -7.62
C TYR A 91 -6.56 8.94 -9.10
N THR A 92 -7.50 9.75 -9.58
CA THR A 92 -7.57 10.22 -10.96
C THR A 92 -6.72 11.49 -11.14
N ARG A 93 -6.34 11.78 -12.39
CA ARG A 93 -5.63 13.01 -12.74
C ARG A 93 -6.43 14.28 -12.42
N THR A 94 -7.76 14.22 -12.46
CA THR A 94 -8.65 15.37 -12.24
C THR A 94 -8.86 15.64 -10.76
N ASP A 95 -9.16 14.60 -9.98
CA ASP A 95 -9.62 14.74 -8.60
C ASP A 95 -8.45 14.71 -7.61
N PHE A 96 -7.38 13.99 -7.96
CA PHE A 96 -6.20 13.79 -7.13
C PHE A 96 -4.89 13.86 -7.96
N PRO A 97 -4.61 14.98 -8.65
CA PRO A 97 -3.52 15.07 -9.62
C PRO A 97 -2.14 14.70 -9.03
N VAL A 98 -1.88 15.07 -7.77
CA VAL A 98 -0.62 14.77 -7.09
C VAL A 98 -0.50 13.28 -6.78
N GLN A 99 -1.51 12.70 -6.14
CA GLN A 99 -1.53 11.28 -5.78
C GLN A 99 -1.51 10.40 -7.02
N TRP A 100 -2.24 10.78 -8.08
CA TRP A 100 -2.21 10.12 -9.38
C TRP A 100 -0.79 10.13 -9.95
N ALA A 101 -0.13 11.29 -10.01
CA ALA A 101 1.22 11.40 -10.55
C ALA A 101 2.25 10.59 -9.75
N THR A 102 2.18 10.62 -8.41
CA THR A 102 3.03 9.81 -7.56
C THR A 102 2.79 8.32 -7.78
N THR A 103 1.53 7.88 -7.83
CA THR A 103 1.19 6.46 -8.02
C THR A 103 1.61 5.97 -9.41
N GLN A 104 1.44 6.79 -10.45
CA GLN A 104 1.93 6.51 -11.80
C GLN A 104 3.46 6.40 -11.86
N ASN A 105 4.20 7.27 -11.14
CA ASN A 105 5.65 7.18 -11.06
C ASN A 105 6.11 5.87 -10.41
N ASN A 106 5.47 5.49 -9.30
CA ASN A 106 5.75 4.23 -8.60
C ASN A 106 5.43 3.01 -9.49
N LEU A 107 4.30 3.05 -10.21
CA LEU A 107 3.92 2.03 -11.17
C LEU A 107 4.92 1.91 -12.32
N GLY A 108 5.37 3.02 -12.89
CA GLY A 108 6.41 3.04 -13.92
C GLY A 108 7.74 2.47 -13.42
N THR A 109 8.13 2.79 -12.18
CA THR A 109 9.31 2.20 -11.53
C THR A 109 9.16 0.68 -11.36
N ALA A 110 8.00 0.21 -10.91
CA ALA A 110 7.75 -1.22 -10.76
C ALA A 110 7.80 -1.96 -12.10
N TYR A 111 7.23 -1.40 -13.17
CA TYR A 111 7.33 -1.98 -14.51
C TYR A 111 8.75 -1.99 -15.05
N ARG A 112 9.54 -0.95 -14.79
CA ARG A 112 10.95 -0.91 -15.19
C ARG A 112 11.74 -2.02 -14.49
N ASP A 113 11.51 -2.23 -13.21
CA ASP A 113 12.27 -3.19 -12.39
C ASP A 113 11.78 -4.64 -12.57
N ARG A 114 10.67 -4.85 -13.29
CA ARG A 114 10.06 -6.15 -13.64
C ARG A 114 10.85 -6.90 -14.74
N ILE A 115 11.58 -6.17 -15.59
CA ILE A 115 12.26 -6.68 -16.79
C ILE A 115 13.70 -7.11 -16.46
#